data_AF-A0A0J8VM54-F1
#
_entry.id   AF-A0A0J8VM54-F1
#
_cell.length_a   1.000
_cell.length_b   1.000
_cell.length_c   1.000
_cell.angle_alpha   90.00
_cell.angle_beta   90.00
_cell.angle_gamma   90.00
#
_symmetry.space_group_name_H-M   'P 1'
#
loop_
_entity.id
_entity.type
_entity.pdbx_description
1 polymer ?
#
loop_
_entity_poly.entity_id
_entity_poly.type
_entity_poly.pdbx_seq_one_letter_code
_entity_poly.pdbx_strand_id
1 'polypeptide(L)'
;MTSAVIPVVTRIEGAQRLCFLPDLFGGDFVFAESMVYAYADRYCPDYRGGYWHFYRLPDGGGFMAPDADILTLSNACNGFSGTVSGNAAGFILTALVLNHRCWHYNRHGNGALCAHMAKRHEQLMSFVAFHPEQSLIWRALD
;
A
#
# COMPACT_ATOMS: atom_id res chain seq x y z
N MET A 1 28.19 16.07 -7.12
CA MET A 1 27.36 14.90 -7.47
C MET A 1 26.92 14.26 -6.16
N THR A 2 25.77 14.66 -5.64
CA THR A 2 25.19 14.02 -4.44
C THR A 2 24.79 12.61 -4.82
N SER A 3 25.45 11.61 -4.23
CA SER A 3 25.02 10.21 -4.35
C SER A 3 23.58 10.13 -3.85
N ALA A 4 22.64 9.73 -4.70
CA ALA A 4 21.26 9.53 -4.29
C ALA A 4 21.23 8.34 -3.32
N VAL A 5 21.03 8.62 -2.04
CA VAL A 5 20.86 7.60 -1.02
C VAL A 5 19.55 6.88 -1.32
N ILE A 6 19.61 5.58 -1.64
CA ILE A 6 18.42 4.76 -1.79
C ILE A 6 17.76 4.67 -0.40
N PRO A 7 16.52 5.15 -0.23
CA PRO A 7 15.87 5.14 1.05
C PRO A 7 15.57 3.70 1.49
N VAL A 8 15.94 3.36 2.73
CA VAL A 8 15.89 1.98 3.24
C VAL A 8 14.48 1.64 3.70
N VAL A 9 13.83 0.68 3.03
CA VAL A 9 12.57 0.08 3.48
C VAL A 9 12.88 -1.03 4.48
N THR A 10 12.24 -0.97 5.65
CA THR A 10 12.43 -1.97 6.70
C THR A 10 11.24 -2.90 6.78
N ARG A 11 11.47 -4.21 6.61
CA ARG A 11 10.45 -5.22 6.89
C ARG A 11 10.27 -5.36 8.40
N ILE A 12 9.01 -5.27 8.85
CA ILE A 12 8.64 -5.30 10.27
C ILE A 12 8.36 -6.74 10.71
N GLU A 13 9.04 -7.13 11.80
CA GLU A 13 9.00 -8.48 12.37
C GLU A 13 8.62 -8.48 13.85
N GLY A 14 8.17 -9.63 14.35
CA GLY A 14 7.89 -9.85 15.77
C GLY A 14 6.86 -8.87 16.36
N ALA A 15 7.13 -8.40 17.59
CA ALA A 15 6.18 -7.59 18.35
C ALA A 15 5.86 -6.22 17.72
N GLN A 16 6.75 -5.68 16.88
CA GLN A 16 6.54 -4.40 16.19
C GLN A 16 5.35 -4.45 15.23
N ARG A 17 4.98 -5.64 14.74
CA ARG A 17 3.83 -5.84 13.86
C ARG A 17 2.51 -5.42 14.51
N LEU A 18 2.40 -5.52 15.84
CA LEU A 18 1.19 -5.20 16.59
C LEU A 18 0.79 -3.72 16.50
N CYS A 19 1.78 -2.83 16.31
CA CYS A 19 1.56 -1.39 16.23
C CYS A 19 1.52 -0.86 14.79
N PHE A 20 1.85 -1.70 13.80
CA PHE A 20 2.03 -1.24 12.41
C PHE A 20 0.73 -0.73 11.78
N LEU A 21 -0.35 -1.50 11.87
CA LEU A 21 -1.62 -1.14 11.24
C LEU A 21 -2.28 0.09 11.89
N PRO A 22 -2.31 0.22 13.24
CA PRO A 22 -2.71 1.47 13.88
C PRO A 22 -1.85 2.67 13.44
N ASP A 23 -0.54 2.51 13.27
CA ASP A 23 0.34 3.58 12.79
C ASP A 23 0.06 3.99 11.34
N LEU A 24 -0.24 2.99 10.50
CA LEU A 24 -0.50 3.17 9.06
C LEU A 24 -1.88 3.80 8.83
N PHE A 25 -2.93 3.26 9.43
CA PHE A 25 -4.32 3.61 9.15
C PHE A 25 -5.00 4.43 10.26
N GLY A 26 -4.33 4.69 11.38
CA GLY A 26 -4.93 5.37 12.52
C GLY A 26 -6.06 4.54 13.15
N GLY A 27 -7.09 5.20 13.69
CA GLY A 27 -8.24 4.53 14.30
C GLY A 27 -9.12 3.71 13.34
N ASP A 28 -8.83 3.73 12.03
CA ASP A 28 -9.55 3.01 10.99
C ASP A 28 -8.93 1.64 10.64
N PHE A 29 -7.85 1.26 11.33
CA PHE A 29 -6.98 0.17 10.90
C PHE A 29 -7.67 -1.17 10.65
N VAL A 30 -8.68 -1.54 11.45
CA VAL A 30 -9.43 -2.80 11.26
C VAL A 30 -10.19 -2.82 9.94
N PHE A 31 -10.85 -1.71 9.61
CA PHE A 31 -11.61 -1.60 8.35
C PHE A 31 -10.69 -1.44 7.15
N ALA A 32 -9.63 -0.65 7.28
CA ALA A 32 -8.67 -0.44 6.22
C ALA A 32 -7.90 -1.73 5.87
N GLU A 33 -7.46 -2.50 6.88
CA GLU A 33 -6.84 -3.82 6.68
C GLU A 33 -7.78 -4.77 5.92
N SER A 34 -9.02 -4.90 6.39
CA SER A 34 -10.03 -5.73 5.72
C SER A 34 -10.27 -5.29 4.27
N MET A 35 -10.21 -3.99 4.00
CA MET A 35 -10.35 -3.44 2.65
C MET A 35 -9.15 -3.76 1.75
N VAL A 36 -7.93 -3.80 2.30
CA VAL A 36 -6.75 -4.24 1.54
C VAL A 36 -6.92 -5.68 1.09
N TYR A 37 -7.42 -6.56 1.95
CA TYR A 37 -7.70 -7.96 1.59
C TYR A 37 -8.79 -8.07 0.53
N ALA A 38 -9.89 -7.33 0.68
CA ALA A 38 -10.95 -7.30 -0.32
C ALA A 38 -10.45 -6.75 -1.67
N TYR A 39 -9.50 -5.82 -1.64
CA TYR A 39 -8.86 -5.32 -2.86
C TYR A 39 -7.95 -6.37 -3.47
N ALA A 40 -7.19 -7.12 -2.68
CA ALA A 40 -6.40 -8.23 -3.18
C ALA A 40 -7.30 -9.27 -3.89
N ASP A 41 -8.42 -9.67 -3.28
CA ASP A 41 -9.38 -10.59 -3.91
C ASP A 41 -9.98 -10.02 -5.21
N ARG A 42 -10.21 -8.71 -5.26
CA ARG A 42 -10.80 -8.03 -6.42
C ARG A 42 -9.83 -7.86 -7.58
N TYR A 43 -8.62 -7.41 -7.29
CA TYR A 43 -7.65 -6.97 -8.31
C TYR A 43 -6.67 -8.08 -8.69
N CYS A 44 -6.52 -9.12 -7.87
CA CYS A 44 -5.58 -10.22 -8.12
C CYS A 44 -6.32 -11.56 -8.26
N PRO A 45 -6.65 -12.03 -9.48
CA PRO A 45 -7.43 -13.27 -9.68
C PRO A 45 -6.74 -14.53 -9.13
N ASP A 46 -5.41 -14.51 -9.06
CA ASP A 46 -4.59 -15.62 -8.58
C ASP A 46 -4.36 -15.56 -7.06
N TYR A 47 -4.82 -14.51 -6.38
CA TYR A 47 -4.69 -14.39 -4.93
C TYR A 47 -5.59 -15.41 -4.22
N ARG A 48 -5.07 -16.00 -3.14
CA ARG A 48 -5.72 -17.08 -2.38
C ARG A 48 -5.70 -16.82 -0.88
N GLY A 49 -5.53 -15.57 -0.46
CA GLY A 49 -5.20 -15.26 0.92
C GLY A 49 -3.74 -15.54 1.23
N GLY A 50 -3.41 -15.59 2.53
CA GLY A 50 -2.08 -15.93 3.01
C GLY A 50 -1.57 -14.95 4.04
N TYR A 51 -0.28 -15.08 4.35
CA TYR A 51 0.40 -14.16 5.27
C TYR A 51 0.68 -12.82 4.59
N TRP A 52 0.76 -11.75 5.40
CA TRP A 52 1.10 -10.42 4.92
C TRP A 52 2.33 -9.86 5.63
N HIS A 53 3.30 -9.42 4.84
CA HIS A 53 4.49 -8.71 5.30
C HIS A 53 4.18 -7.23 5.46
N PHE A 54 4.81 -6.60 6.45
CA PHE A 54 4.67 -5.17 6.71
C PHE A 54 6.00 -4.48 6.47
N TYR A 55 5.95 -3.34 5.79
CA TYR A 55 7.12 -2.58 5.37
C TYR A 55 6.99 -1.15 5.86
N ARG A 56 7.97 -0.69 6.63
CA ARG A 56 8.06 0.68 7.13
C ARG A 56 8.98 1.49 6.23
N LEU A 57 8.51 2.66 5.81
CA LEU A 57 9.28 3.62 5.02
C LEU A 57 10.08 4.55 5.95
N PRO A 58 11.24 5.06 5.51
CA PRO A 58 12.09 5.90 6.36
C PRO A 58 11.44 7.24 6.72
N ASP A 59 10.62 7.79 5.82
CA ASP A 59 9.89 9.05 6.05
C ASP A 59 8.60 8.85 6.87
N GLY A 60 8.39 7.64 7.41
CA GLY A 60 7.19 7.23 8.12
C GLY A 60 6.12 6.62 7.20
N GLY A 61 5.06 6.10 7.82
CA GLY A 61 4.06 5.31 7.10
C GLY A 61 4.58 3.92 6.75
N GLY A 62 4.19 3.39 5.60
CA GLY A 62 4.49 2.02 5.23
C GLY A 62 3.49 1.44 4.25
N PHE A 63 3.67 0.15 3.95
CA PHE A 63 2.69 -0.64 3.23
C PHE A 63 2.67 -2.08 3.73
N MET A 64 1.61 -2.79 3.40
CA MET A 64 1.49 -4.22 3.63
C MET A 64 1.46 -4.94 2.29
N ALA A 65 2.06 -6.13 2.23
CA ALA A 65 2.11 -6.93 1.02
C ALA A 65 1.87 -8.41 1.28
N PRO A 66 1.19 -9.13 0.37
CA PRO A 66 1.00 -10.56 0.49
C PRO A 66 2.34 -11.29 0.39
N ASP A 67 2.45 -12.40 1.10
CA ASP A 67 3.54 -13.37 0.98
C ASP A 67 3.34 -14.21 -0.29
N ALA A 68 3.62 -13.59 -1.43
CA ALA A 68 3.51 -14.19 -2.75
C ALA A 68 4.70 -13.76 -3.62
N ASP A 69 5.25 -14.68 -4.41
CA ASP A 69 6.34 -14.36 -5.33
C ASP A 69 5.83 -13.47 -6.47
N ILE A 70 4.76 -13.91 -7.13
CA ILE A 70 4.19 -13.28 -8.33
C ILE A 70 2.67 -13.32 -8.25
N LEU A 71 2.03 -12.22 -8.63
CA LEU A 71 0.58 -12.09 -8.78
C LEU A 71 0.24 -11.43 -10.12
N THR A 72 -0.82 -11.90 -10.77
CA THR A 72 -1.49 -11.11 -11.80
C THR A 72 -2.29 -10.02 -11.11
N LEU A 73 -2.09 -8.75 -11.48
CA LEU A 73 -2.89 -7.62 -11.03
C LEU A 73 -3.63 -7.02 -12.22
N SER A 74 -4.95 -6.95 -12.12
CA SER A 74 -5.81 -6.37 -13.14
C SER A 74 -6.71 -5.29 -12.55
N ASN A 75 -6.55 -4.06 -13.02
CA ASN A 75 -7.40 -2.93 -12.68
C ASN A 75 -8.26 -2.57 -13.90
N ALA A 76 -9.51 -3.05 -13.90
CA ALA A 76 -10.45 -2.78 -15.00
C ALA A 76 -10.80 -1.29 -15.14
N CYS A 77 -10.61 -0.47 -14.11
CA CYS A 77 -10.96 0.96 -14.16
C CYS A 77 -10.02 1.75 -15.08
N ASN A 78 -8.75 1.35 -15.19
CA ASN A 78 -7.76 1.99 -16.06
C ASN A 78 -7.23 1.03 -17.16
N GLY A 79 -7.80 -0.16 -17.27
CA GLY A 79 -7.41 -1.18 -18.26
C GLY A 79 -6.04 -1.81 -18.00
N PHE A 80 -5.43 -1.58 -16.83
CA PHE A 80 -4.19 -2.25 -16.47
C PHE A 80 -4.41 -3.75 -16.26
N SER A 81 -3.52 -4.55 -16.84
CA SER A 81 -3.38 -5.97 -16.54
C SER A 81 -1.91 -6.31 -16.68
N GLY A 82 -1.30 -6.84 -15.62
CA GLY A 82 0.13 -7.13 -15.61
C GLY A 82 0.51 -8.07 -14.48
N THR A 83 1.61 -8.78 -14.69
CA THR A 83 2.24 -9.62 -13.67
C THR A 83 3.18 -8.75 -12.84
N VAL A 84 3.02 -8.78 -11.52
CA VAL A 84 3.80 -8.02 -10.54
C VAL A 84 4.28 -8.92 -9.42
N SER A 85 5.33 -8.53 -8.69
CA SER A 85 5.68 -9.22 -7.44
C SER A 85 4.60 -9.05 -6.37
N GLY A 86 4.57 -9.94 -5.37
CA GLY A 86 3.71 -9.74 -4.20
C GLY A 86 3.99 -8.42 -3.48
N ASN A 87 5.25 -7.98 -3.46
CA ASN A 87 5.64 -6.69 -2.87
C ASN A 87 5.00 -5.51 -3.62
N ALA A 88 5.13 -5.47 -4.95
CA ALA A 88 4.50 -4.44 -5.78
C ALA A 88 2.97 -4.48 -5.70
N ALA A 89 2.37 -5.68 -5.71
CA ALA A 89 0.92 -5.82 -5.51
C ALA A 89 0.49 -5.20 -4.18
N GLY A 90 1.16 -5.53 -3.09
CA GLY A 90 0.90 -4.94 -1.77
C GLY A 90 1.02 -3.42 -1.73
N PHE A 91 2.06 -2.90 -2.37
CA PHE A 91 2.27 -1.45 -2.51
C PHE A 91 1.06 -0.80 -3.20
N ILE A 92 0.68 -1.31 -4.37
CA ILE A 92 -0.44 -0.79 -5.18
C ILE A 92 -1.74 -0.85 -4.37
N LEU A 93 -2.06 -2.00 -3.78
CA LEU A 93 -3.29 -2.21 -3.03
C LEU A 93 -3.35 -1.30 -1.79
N THR A 94 -2.24 -1.13 -1.07
CA THR A 94 -2.15 -0.20 0.06
C THR A 94 -2.39 1.24 -0.40
N ALA A 95 -1.76 1.68 -1.49
CA ALA A 95 -1.96 3.03 -2.03
C ALA A 95 -3.43 3.28 -2.42
N LEU A 96 -4.05 2.32 -3.12
CA LEU A 96 -5.47 2.41 -3.49
C LEU A 96 -6.39 2.53 -2.27
N VAL A 97 -6.11 1.77 -1.20
CA VAL A 97 -6.91 1.85 0.04
C VAL A 97 -6.68 3.17 0.77
N LEU A 98 -5.44 3.63 0.93
CA LEU A 98 -5.14 4.93 1.56
C LEU A 98 -5.87 6.07 0.83
N ASN A 99 -5.83 6.08 -0.50
CA ASN A 99 -6.55 7.07 -1.30
C ASN A 99 -8.07 6.94 -1.13
N HIS A 100 -8.63 5.72 -1.20
CA HIS A 100 -10.06 5.51 -0.99
C HIS A 100 -10.51 5.98 0.40
N ARG A 101 -9.80 5.61 1.47
CA ARG A 101 -10.13 6.04 2.83
C ARG A 101 -9.99 7.55 3.01
N CYS A 102 -8.99 8.18 2.38
CA CYS A 102 -8.88 9.65 2.34
C CYS A 102 -10.14 10.30 1.76
N TRP A 103 -10.60 9.87 0.58
CA TRP A 103 -11.82 10.38 -0.04
C TRP A 103 -13.08 10.12 0.80
N HIS A 104 -13.15 8.95 1.42
CA HIS A 104 -14.24 8.61 2.33
C HIS A 104 -14.31 9.62 3.49
N TYR A 105 -13.20 9.89 4.18
CA TYR A 105 -13.19 10.81 5.32
C TYR A 105 -13.36 12.27 4.95
N ASN A 106 -12.87 12.69 3.79
CA ASN A 106 -13.15 14.01 3.23
C ASN A 106 -14.68 14.24 3.12
N ARG A 107 -15.40 13.29 2.52
CA ARG A 107 -16.86 13.38 2.33
C ARG A 107 -17.68 13.32 3.63
N HIS A 108 -17.13 12.70 4.68
CA HIS A 108 -17.82 12.54 5.96
C HIS A 108 -17.35 13.51 7.06
N GLY A 109 -16.56 14.54 6.70
CA GLY A 109 -16.17 15.62 7.62
C GLY A 109 -15.16 15.24 8.70
N ASN A 110 -14.47 14.10 8.58
CA ASN A 110 -13.40 13.73 9.52
C ASN A 110 -12.04 14.23 9.00
N GLY A 111 -11.76 15.50 9.23
CA GLY A 111 -10.53 16.15 8.75
C GLY A 111 -9.24 15.52 9.29
N ALA A 112 -9.25 15.02 10.53
CA ALA A 112 -8.08 14.40 11.15
C ALA A 112 -7.68 13.08 10.45
N LEU A 113 -8.64 12.17 10.25
CA LEU A 113 -8.36 10.93 9.53
C LEU A 113 -8.11 11.18 8.04
N CYS A 114 -8.79 12.15 7.42
CA CYS A 114 -8.52 12.55 6.04
C CYS A 114 -7.06 12.99 5.87
N ALA A 115 -6.57 13.90 6.73
CA ALA A 115 -5.19 14.38 6.70
C ALA A 115 -4.18 13.25 6.97
N HIS A 116 -4.50 12.34 7.91
CA HIS A 116 -3.65 11.19 8.20
C HIS A 116 -3.51 10.25 6.98
N MET A 117 -4.63 9.87 6.35
CA MET A 117 -4.62 9.01 5.16
C MET A 117 -3.91 9.66 3.98
N ALA A 118 -4.17 10.95 3.74
CA ALA A 118 -3.47 11.72 2.71
C ALA A 118 -1.96 11.75 2.96
N LYS A 119 -1.52 11.95 4.21
CA LYS A 119 -0.10 11.98 4.54
C LYS A 119 0.58 10.63 4.31
N ARG A 120 -0.08 9.54 4.70
CA ARG A 120 0.42 8.17 4.51
C ARG A 120 0.48 7.80 3.03
N HIS A 121 -0.52 8.22 2.25
CA HIS A 121 -0.51 8.07 0.80
C HIS A 121 0.65 8.86 0.17
N GLU A 122 0.86 10.12 0.53
CA GLU A 122 1.98 10.93 0.04
C GLU A 122 3.34 10.29 0.35
N GLN A 123 3.53 9.81 1.59
CA GLN A 123 4.75 9.10 2.01
C GLN A 123 4.98 7.82 1.22
N LEU A 124 3.92 7.07 0.91
CA LEU A 124 4.02 5.88 0.08
C LEU A 124 4.39 6.26 -1.36
N MET A 125 3.70 7.24 -1.94
CA MET A 125 3.91 7.66 -3.33
C MET A 125 5.27 8.30 -3.57
N SER A 126 5.85 9.02 -2.59
CA SER A 126 7.22 9.54 -2.69
C SER A 126 8.27 8.43 -2.85
N PHE A 127 7.92 7.20 -2.47
CA PHE A 127 8.81 6.05 -2.55
C PHE A 127 8.77 5.32 -3.90
N VAL A 128 7.79 5.58 -4.77
CA VAL A 128 7.59 4.80 -6.02
C VAL A 128 8.83 4.83 -6.91
N ALA A 129 9.53 5.97 -7.01
CA ALA A 129 10.73 6.11 -7.84
C ALA A 129 11.89 5.19 -7.43
N PHE A 130 11.89 4.67 -6.20
CA PHE A 130 12.90 3.76 -5.67
C PHE A 130 12.46 2.28 -5.74
N HIS A 131 11.22 2.01 -6.13
CA HIS A 131 10.72 0.65 -6.26
C HIS A 131 11.21 0.02 -7.59
N PRO A 132 11.72 -1.23 -7.59
CA PRO A 132 12.19 -1.89 -8.82
C PRO A 132 11.13 -1.97 -9.93
N GLU A 133 9.87 -2.13 -9.55
CA GLU A 133 8.70 -2.21 -10.44
C GLU A 133 7.95 -0.87 -10.60
N GLN A 134 8.62 0.27 -10.45
CA GLN A 134 7.99 1.61 -10.46
C GLN A 134 7.07 1.88 -11.66
N SER A 135 7.44 1.39 -12.85
CA SER A 135 6.65 1.60 -14.07
C SER A 135 5.32 0.86 -14.05
N LEU A 136 5.30 -0.35 -13.45
CA LEU A 136 4.08 -1.12 -13.25
C LEU A 136 3.21 -0.50 -12.16
N ILE A 137 3.82 -0.02 -11.08
CA ILE A 137 3.10 0.66 -9.99
C ILE A 137 2.40 1.92 -10.51
N TRP A 138 3.11 2.79 -11.22
CA TRP A 138 2.50 3.99 -11.80
C TRP A 138 1.35 3.64 -12.74
N ARG A 139 1.53 2.67 -13.62
CA ARG A 139 0.49 2.27 -14.58
C ARG A 139 -0.72 1.62 -13.91
N ALA A 140 -0.53 0.92 -12.79
CA ALA A 140 -1.63 0.31 -12.05
C ALA A 140 -2.47 1.35 -11.27
N LEU A 141 -1.85 2.48 -10.90
CA LEU A 141 -2.44 3.56 -10.09
C LEU A 141 -2.97 4.75 -10.91
N ASP A 142 -2.78 4.76 -12.23
CA ASP A 142 -3.31 5.76 -13.17
C ASP A 142 -4.84 5.83 -13.14
#